data_AF-A0AAU6PYP8-F1
#
_entry.id   AF-A0AAU6PYP8-F1
#
_cell.length_a   1.000
_cell.length_b   1.000
_cell.length_c   1.000
_cell.angle_alpha   90.00
_cell.angle_beta   90.00
_cell.angle_gamma   90.00
#
_symmetry.space_group_name_H-M   'P 1'
#
loop_
_entity.id
_entity.type
_entity.pdbx_description
1 polymer ?
#
loop_
_entity_poly.entity_id
_entity_poly.type
_entity_poly.pdbx_seq_one_letter_code
_entity_poly.pdbx_strand_id
1 'polypeptide(L)'
;MTAIPLFNLGKYLQEHGLTAYALVKEVEGKVPASTVYGLARKPAQRIDLPTVYTLLDALGRLRGEKVSVLQVIDETEQKTVPAALPTLEQLLAQVPKQDPASFKKFSYDRNRKPISIGEGGPSIVDIISEGREPR
;
A
#
# COMPACT_ATOMS: atom_id res chain seq x y z
N MET A 1 20.98 -1.37 -12.94
CA MET A 1 19.93 -1.03 -11.97
C MET A 1 19.87 0.48 -11.91
N THR A 2 18.75 1.10 -12.30
CA THR A 2 18.66 2.57 -12.37
C THR A 2 18.14 3.08 -11.03
N ALA A 3 19.00 3.72 -10.23
CA ALA A 3 18.58 4.43 -9.04
C ALA A 3 17.71 5.62 -9.47
N ILE A 4 16.52 5.77 -8.89
CA ILE A 4 15.68 6.93 -9.15
C ILE A 4 15.81 7.86 -7.93
N PRO A 5 16.31 9.10 -8.11
CA PRO A 5 16.37 10.05 -7.02
C PRO A 5 14.96 10.39 -6.54
N LEU A 6 14.72 10.23 -5.24
CA LEU A 6 13.48 10.64 -4.57
C LEU A 6 13.77 11.74 -3.58
N PHE A 7 12.96 12.78 -3.57
CA PHE A 7 13.05 13.82 -2.56
C PHE A 7 12.39 13.34 -1.26
N ASN A 8 13.17 13.19 -0.19
CA ASN A 8 12.73 12.61 1.07
C ASN A 8 12.82 13.63 2.21
N LEU A 9 11.84 14.54 2.25
CA LEU A 9 11.76 15.57 3.28
C LEU A 9 11.54 14.97 4.68
N GLY A 10 10.75 13.90 4.78
CA GLY A 10 10.45 13.25 6.06
C GLY A 10 11.70 12.72 6.77
N LYS A 11 12.53 11.97 6.02
CA LYS A 11 13.81 11.44 6.55
C LYS A 11 14.73 12.59 6.98
N TYR A 12 14.90 13.59 6.14
CA TYR A 12 15.74 14.74 6.44
C TYR A 12 15.28 15.47 7.72
N LEU A 13 13.98 15.74 7.86
CA LEU A 13 13.44 16.38 9.07
C LEU A 13 13.70 15.53 10.33
N GLN A 14 13.56 14.21 10.23
CA GLN A 14 13.80 13.29 11.34
C GLN A 14 15.27 13.25 11.76
N GLU A 15 16.20 13.19 10.81
CA GLU A 15 17.65 13.18 11.07
C GLU A 15 18.14 14.46 11.74
N HIS A 16 17.50 15.58 11.44
CA HIS A 16 17.87 16.89 11.99
C HIS A 16 16.99 17.35 13.17
N GLY A 17 16.11 16.49 13.69
CA GLY A 17 15.25 16.81 14.85
C GLY A 17 14.25 17.94 14.58
N LEU A 18 13.92 18.18 13.31
CA LEU A 18 12.97 19.22 12.88
C LEU A 18 11.57 18.64 12.72
N THR A 19 10.56 19.48 12.94
CA THR A 19 9.16 19.08 12.73
C THR A 19 8.64 19.66 11.41
N ALA A 20 7.76 18.92 10.73
CA ALA A 20 7.05 19.44 9.56
C ALA A 20 6.24 20.70 9.90
N TYR A 21 5.74 20.82 11.13
CA TYR A 21 5.05 22.00 11.62
C TYR A 21 5.95 23.25 11.65
N ALA A 22 7.18 23.13 12.17
CA ALA A 22 8.13 24.23 12.17
C ALA A 22 8.44 24.71 10.74
N LEU A 23 8.58 23.77 9.81
CA LEU A 23 8.78 24.08 8.40
C LEU A 23 7.56 24.77 7.78
N VAL A 24 6.34 24.31 8.07
CA VAL A 24 5.09 24.95 7.63
C VAL A 24 5.03 26.39 8.10
N LYS A 25 5.44 26.67 9.35
CA LYS A 25 5.47 28.02 9.89
C LYS A 25 6.46 28.94 9.18
N GLU A 26 7.60 28.41 8.78
CA GLU A 26 8.61 29.19 8.04
C GLU A 26 8.19 29.47 6.58
N VAL A 27 7.40 28.58 5.96
CA VAL A 27 6.93 28.72 4.56
C VAL A 27 5.49 29.24 4.44
N GLU A 28 4.89 29.71 5.54
CA GLU A 28 3.51 30.17 5.58
C GLU A 28 3.27 31.26 4.51
N GLY A 29 2.23 31.07 3.68
CA GLY A 29 1.90 31.95 2.56
C GLY A 29 2.69 31.73 1.26
N LYS A 30 3.74 30.88 1.26
CA LYS A 30 4.51 30.54 0.05
C LYS A 30 4.24 29.12 -0.46
N VAL A 31 4.12 28.16 0.45
CA VAL A 31 3.84 26.75 0.13
C VAL A 31 2.63 26.28 0.92
N PRO A 32 1.66 25.59 0.28
CA PRO A 32 0.53 25.03 1.00
C PRO A 32 0.98 24.05 2.08
N ALA A 33 0.44 24.17 3.30
CA ALA A 33 0.77 23.27 4.41
C ALA A 33 0.54 21.79 4.06
N SER A 34 -0.51 21.50 3.28
CA SER A 34 -0.81 20.16 2.76
C SER A 34 0.34 19.57 1.93
N THR A 35 1.05 20.41 1.17
CA THR A 35 2.21 19.99 0.38
C THR A 35 3.37 19.63 1.30
N VAL A 36 3.66 20.46 2.31
CA VAL A 36 4.74 20.21 3.28
C VAL A 36 4.49 18.91 4.04
N TYR A 37 3.28 18.72 4.57
CA TYR A 37 2.92 17.48 5.27
C TYR A 37 2.91 16.27 4.34
N GLY A 38 2.48 16.44 3.08
CA GLY A 38 2.53 15.39 2.07
C GLY A 38 3.96 14.92 1.81
N LEU A 39 4.89 15.86 1.62
CA LEU A 39 6.32 15.59 1.41
C LEU A 39 7.01 15.03 2.66
N ALA A 40 6.62 15.48 3.84
CA ALA A 40 7.13 14.95 5.10
C ALA A 40 6.66 13.50 5.37
N ARG A 41 5.47 13.13 4.87
CA ARG A 41 4.91 11.78 5.06
C ARG A 41 5.43 10.76 4.06
N LYS A 42 5.63 11.15 2.80
CA LYS A 42 6.03 10.24 1.72
C LYS A 42 7.08 10.90 0.82
N PRO A 43 8.13 10.17 0.42
CA PRO A 43 9.08 10.66 -0.57
C PRO A 43 8.37 10.97 -1.89
N ALA A 44 8.77 12.06 -2.54
CA ALA A 44 8.18 12.47 -3.81
C ALA A 44 9.20 12.43 -4.94
N GLN A 45 8.76 11.93 -6.09
CA GLN A 45 9.58 11.80 -7.30
C GLN A 45 9.50 13.03 -8.20
N ARG A 46 8.38 13.75 -8.15
CA ARG A 46 8.13 14.97 -8.93
C ARG A 46 7.67 16.06 -7.98
N ILE A 47 8.43 17.14 -7.94
CA ILE A 47 8.11 18.35 -7.17
C ILE A 47 8.49 19.52 -8.06
N ASP A 48 7.67 20.57 -8.03
CA ASP A 48 7.97 21.80 -8.73
C ASP A 48 9.24 22.44 -8.16
N LEU A 49 10.17 22.81 -9.05
CA LEU A 49 11.46 23.39 -8.68
C LEU A 49 11.34 24.66 -7.79
N PRO A 50 10.37 25.58 -8.01
CA PRO A 50 10.17 26.73 -7.12
C PRO A 50 9.79 26.32 -5.69
N THR A 51 9.00 25.26 -5.54
CA THR A 51 8.63 24.71 -4.23
C THR A 51 9.85 24.13 -3.53
N VAL A 52 10.70 23.39 -4.26
CA VAL A 52 11.96 22.85 -3.72
C VAL A 52 12.87 23.99 -3.24
N TYR A 53 13.04 25.04 -4.05
CA TYR A 53 13.87 26.19 -3.67
C TYR A 53 13.37 26.85 -2.38
N THR A 54 12.05 27.07 -2.28
CA THR A 54 11.43 27.70 -1.11
C THR A 54 11.59 26.85 0.14
N LEU A 55 11.43 25.52 0.02
CA LEU A 55 11.62 24.59 1.12
C LEU A 55 13.07 24.53 1.59
N LEU A 56 14.04 24.50 0.67
CA LEU A 56 15.46 24.46 1.02
C LEU A 56 15.93 25.76 1.67
N ASP A 57 15.45 26.91 1.20
CA ASP A 57 15.71 28.21 1.82
C ASP A 57 15.15 28.26 3.25
N ALA A 58 13.90 27.82 3.45
CA ALA A 58 13.28 27.74 4.77
C ALA A 58 14.00 26.77 5.72
N LEU A 59 14.38 25.58 5.24
CA LEU A 59 15.20 24.64 6.00
C LEU A 59 16.56 25.26 6.37
N GLY A 60 17.15 26.03 5.47
CA GLY A 60 18.41 26.73 5.72
C GLY A 60 18.31 27.78 6.82
N ARG A 61 17.18 28.51 6.88
CA ARG A 61 16.90 29.49 7.95
C ARG A 61 16.68 28.81 9.30
N LEU A 62 15.89 27.74 9.33
CA LEU A 62 15.63 26.99 10.57
C LEU A 62 16.89 26.39 11.19
N ARG A 63 17.84 26.02 10.34
CA ARG A 63 19.08 25.36 10.75
C ARG A 63 20.27 26.33 10.90
N GLY A 64 20.17 27.53 10.34
CA GLY A 64 21.25 28.52 10.32
C GLY A 64 22.38 28.22 9.34
N GLU A 65 22.22 27.24 8.45
CA GLU A 65 23.22 26.84 7.45
C GLU A 65 22.55 26.45 6.14
N LYS A 66 23.23 26.68 5.01
CA LYS A 66 22.69 26.40 3.67
C LYS A 66 22.43 24.90 3.46
N VAL A 67 21.18 24.56 3.14
CA VAL A 67 20.77 23.17 2.83
C VAL A 67 20.91 22.94 1.33
N SER A 68 21.55 21.84 0.96
CA SER A 68 21.67 21.45 -0.45
C SER A 68 20.60 20.43 -0.85
N VAL A 69 20.18 20.43 -2.12
CA VAL A 69 19.21 19.47 -2.66
C VAL A 69 19.69 18.02 -2.43
N LEU A 70 20.99 17.77 -2.59
CA LEU A 70 21.59 16.44 -2.47
C LEU A 70 21.48 15.85 -1.06
N GLN A 71 21.38 16.69 -0.03
CA GLN A 71 21.18 16.23 1.35
C GLN A 71 19.76 15.70 1.60
N VAL A 72 18.79 16.10 0.77
CA VAL A 72 17.38 15.74 0.94
C VAL A 72 16.96 14.63 -0.05
N ILE A 73 17.76 14.40 -1.11
CA ILE A 73 17.52 13.32 -2.06
C ILE A 73 18.01 12.00 -1.47
N ASP A 74 17.17 10.98 -1.61
CA ASP A 74 17.48 9.60 -1.30
C ASP A 74 17.52 8.79 -2.60
N GLU A 75 18.45 7.84 -2.67
CA GLU A 75 18.56 6.91 -3.78
C GLU A 75 17.84 5.63 -3.38
N THR A 76 16.56 5.51 -3.74
CA THR A 76 15.88 4.23 -3.58
C THR A 76 16.20 3.34 -4.78
N GLU A 77 16.80 2.19 -4.51
CA GLU A 77 16.77 1.09 -5.46
C GLU A 77 15.31 0.76 -5.77
N GLN A 78 14.97 0.63 -7.05
CA GLN A 78 13.69 0.05 -7.42
C GLN A 78 13.62 -1.32 -6.77
N LYS A 79 12.79 -1.47 -5.73
CA LYS A 79 12.31 -2.78 -5.31
C LYS A 79 11.47 -3.28 -6.49
N THR A 80 12.14 -3.91 -7.45
CA THR A 80 11.51 -4.71 -8.48
C THR A 80 10.70 -5.75 -7.73
N VAL A 81 9.40 -5.49 -7.58
CA VAL A 81 8.44 -6.56 -7.38
C VAL A 81 8.72 -7.50 -8.56
N PRO A 82 9.17 -8.73 -8.33
CA PRO A 82 9.56 -9.61 -9.42
C PRO A 82 8.39 -9.67 -10.40
N ALA A 83 8.61 -9.20 -11.63
CA ALA A 83 7.61 -9.14 -12.69
C ALA A 83 7.19 -10.54 -13.19
N ALA A 84 7.59 -11.60 -12.49
CA ALA A 84 7.02 -12.92 -12.67
C ALA A 84 5.71 -12.97 -11.88
N LEU A 85 4.60 -12.60 -12.53
CA LEU A 85 3.32 -13.15 -12.12
C LEU A 85 3.47 -14.68 -12.13
N PRO A 86 3.17 -15.38 -11.03
CA PRO A 86 3.27 -16.83 -11.03
C PRO A 86 2.38 -17.39 -12.14
N THR A 87 2.92 -18.31 -12.93
CA THR A 87 2.17 -19.00 -13.99
C THR A 87 0.96 -19.71 -13.36
N LEU A 88 -0.14 -19.87 -14.10
CA LEU A 88 -1.33 -20.62 -13.64
C LEU A 88 -0.98 -21.96 -12.99
N GLU A 89 0.03 -22.67 -13.52
CA GLU A 89 0.55 -23.93 -12.98
C GLU A 89 1.15 -23.78 -11.58
N GLN A 90 1.90 -22.71 -11.33
CA GLN A 90 2.51 -22.41 -10.02
C GLN A 90 1.46 -21.99 -9.00
N LEU A 91 0.41 -21.28 -9.43
CA LEU A 91 -0.73 -20.95 -8.58
C LEU A 91 -1.51 -22.21 -8.20
N LEU A 92 -1.77 -23.09 -9.16
CA LEU A 92 -2.46 -24.37 -8.92
C LEU A 92 -1.65 -25.32 -8.02
N ALA A 93 -0.33 -25.32 -8.12
CA ALA A 93 0.55 -26.10 -7.25
C ALA A 93 0.59 -25.58 -5.79
N GLN A 94 0.33 -24.28 -5.59
CA GLN A 94 0.28 -23.65 -4.26
C GLN A 94 -1.09 -23.76 -3.59
N VAL A 95 -2.14 -24.10 -4.33
CA VAL A 95 -3.45 -24.37 -3.73
C VAL A 95 -3.36 -25.72 -3.00
N PRO A 96 -3.48 -25.75 -1.66
CA PRO A 96 -3.57 -27.01 -0.94
C PRO A 96 -4.78 -27.77 -1.48
N LYS A 97 -4.59 -29.04 -1.89
CA LYS A 97 -5.68 -29.92 -2.32
C LYS A 97 -6.66 -30.05 -1.16
N GLN A 98 -7.73 -29.25 -1.18
CA GLN A 98 -8.74 -29.28 -0.13
C GLN A 98 -9.49 -30.60 -0.23
N ASP A 99 -9.41 -31.40 0.83
CA ASP A 99 -10.13 -32.67 0.92
C ASP A 99 -11.65 -32.37 0.91
N PRO A 100 -12.44 -32.96 -0.02
CA PRO A 100 -13.86 -32.73 -0.07
C PRO A 100 -14.62 -33.13 1.21
N ALA A 101 -14.04 -33.99 2.05
CA ALA A 101 -14.59 -34.35 3.35
C ALA A 101 -14.44 -33.23 4.41
N SER A 102 -13.57 -32.24 4.17
CA SER A 102 -13.33 -31.13 5.11
C SER A 102 -14.23 -29.92 4.89
N PHE A 103 -15.04 -29.90 3.81
CA PHE A 103 -15.96 -28.79 3.55
C PHE A 103 -17.09 -28.76 4.58
N LYS A 104 -17.23 -27.62 5.27
CA LYS A 104 -18.39 -27.37 6.14
C LYS A 104 -19.66 -27.40 5.30
N LYS A 105 -20.56 -28.35 5.60
CA LYS A 105 -21.89 -28.42 5.00
C LYS A 105 -22.74 -27.27 5.56
N PHE A 106 -23.06 -26.30 4.72
CA PHE A 106 -24.02 -25.25 5.05
C PHE A 106 -25.31 -25.53 4.31
N SER A 107 -26.36 -25.84 5.06
CA SER A 107 -27.73 -25.87 4.54
C SER A 107 -28.48 -24.66 5.11
N TYR A 108 -29.31 -24.06 4.27
CA TYR A 108 -30.19 -22.97 4.65
C TYR A 108 -31.62 -23.44 4.42
N ASP A 109 -32.47 -23.24 5.43
CA ASP A 109 -33.91 -23.40 5.25
C ASP A 109 -34.43 -22.34 4.25
N ARG A 110 -35.60 -22.55 3.66
CA ARG A 110 -36.30 -21.65 2.71
C ARG A 110 -36.45 -20.21 3.25
N ASN A 111 -36.36 -20.05 4.58
CA ASN A 111 -36.35 -18.77 5.30
C ASN A 111 -34.94 -18.24 5.67
N ARG A 112 -33.87 -18.70 5.00
CA ARG A 112 -32.46 -18.26 5.14
C ARG A 112 -31.87 -18.38 6.55
N LYS A 113 -32.39 -19.28 7.38
CA LYS A 113 -31.80 -19.60 8.69
C LYS A 113 -30.82 -20.78 8.55
N PRO A 114 -29.62 -20.72 9.16
CA PRO A 114 -28.67 -21.83 9.13
C PRO A 114 -29.20 -23.00 9.97
N ILE A 115 -29.24 -24.19 9.39
CA ILE A 115 -29.66 -25.44 10.07
C ILE A 115 -28.42 -26.28 10.38
N SER A 116 -28.28 -26.72 11.63
CA SER A 116 -27.26 -27.70 12.02
C SER A 116 -27.64 -29.06 11.42
N ILE A 117 -26.82 -29.54 10.47
CA ILE A 117 -27.06 -30.81 9.78
C ILE A 117 -26.57 -31.95 10.67
N GLY A 118 -27.49 -32.60 11.38
CA GLY A 118 -27.26 -33.97 11.86
C GLY A 118 -27.10 -34.89 10.65
N GLU A 119 -26.25 -35.92 10.78
CA GLU A 119 -25.92 -36.91 9.75
C GLU A 119 -27.16 -37.38 8.97
N GLY A 120 -27.40 -36.85 7.77
CA GLY A 120 -28.55 -37.29 6.98
C GLY A 120 -28.99 -36.41 5.81
N GLY A 121 -28.11 -35.56 5.26
CA GLY A 121 -28.41 -34.79 4.04
C GLY A 121 -27.71 -35.40 2.81
N PRO A 122 -28.36 -35.44 1.64
CA PRO A 122 -27.77 -36.00 0.42
C PRO A 122 -26.48 -35.28 0.05
N SER A 123 -25.53 -36.03 -0.50
CA SER A 123 -24.22 -35.50 -0.82
C SER A 123 -24.28 -34.60 -2.06
N ILE A 124 -23.27 -33.75 -2.24
CA ILE A 124 -23.15 -32.89 -3.43
C ILE A 124 -23.15 -33.72 -4.73
N VAL A 125 -22.65 -34.96 -4.69
CA VAL A 125 -22.65 -35.87 -5.84
C VAL A 125 -24.08 -36.25 -6.23
N ASP A 126 -24.98 -36.39 -5.27
CA ASP A 126 -26.38 -36.73 -5.50
C ASP A 126 -27.15 -35.54 -6.13
N ILE A 127 -26.85 -34.32 -5.70
CA ILE A 127 -27.49 -33.10 -6.21
C ILE A 127 -27.06 -32.79 -7.65
N ILE A 128 -25.79 -33.02 -7.99
CA ILE A 128 -25.29 -32.80 -9.35
C ILE A 128 -25.82 -33.85 -10.32
N SER A 129 -26.09 -35.07 -9.83
CA SER A 129 -26.68 -36.15 -10.61
C SER A 129 -28.18 -35.91 -10.89
N GLU A 130 -28.89 -35.24 -9.99
CA GLU A 130 -30.26 -34.78 -10.17
C GLU A 130 -30.30 -33.44 -10.92
N GLY A 131 -30.10 -33.46 -12.23
CA GLY A 131 -30.11 -32.28 -13.10
C GLY A 131 -31.35 -31.39 -12.98
N ARG A 132 -31.32 -30.40 -12.09
CA ARG A 132 -32.23 -29.25 -12.10
C ARG A 132 -31.53 -28.05 -12.72
N GLU A 133 -31.88 -27.77 -13.97
CA GLU A 133 -31.51 -26.51 -14.61
C GLU A 133 -32.12 -25.32 -13.85
N PRO A 134 -31.36 -24.22 -13.66
CA PRO A 134 -31.88 -23.02 -13.04
C PRO A 134 -32.86 -22.33 -13.98
N ARG A 135 -34.10 -22.13 -13.51
CA ARG A 135 -35.03 -21.13 -14.08
C ARG A 135 -34.98 -19.86 -13.25
#